data_AF-A0A1N7IIQ3-F1
#
_entry.id   AF-A0A1N7IIQ3-F1
#
_cell.length_a   1.000
_cell.length_b   1.000
_cell.length_c   1.000
_cell.angle_alpha   90.00
_cell.angle_beta   90.00
_cell.angle_gamma   90.00
#
_symmetry.space_group_name_H-M   'P 1'
#
loop_
_entity.id
_entity.type
_entity.pdbx_description
1 polymer ?
#
loop_
_entity_poly.entity_id
_entity_poly.type
_entity_poly.pdbx_seq_one_letter_code
_entity_poly.pdbx_strand_id
1 'polypeptide(L)'
;MARRWFTWMIYVLIGLAAFYVVSQLLTNTTGFLSSIIVMVGIAAVIYGLIYFLFIRKRLGSGAGSGNTDDMKKYKQAVKQSKQKYGKPAGETTKQSKPPKKQTKKRKASPSHLRVIEGTKGKNKDDNHVSF
;
A
#
# COMPACT_ATOMS: atom_id res chain seq x y z
N MET A 1 6.10 -4.66 -50.36
CA MET A 1 7.23 -5.60 -50.54
C MET A 1 7.76 -6.17 -49.21
N ALA A 2 8.04 -5.35 -48.18
CA ALA A 2 8.66 -5.78 -46.91
C ALA A 2 7.89 -6.86 -46.10
N ARG A 3 6.54 -6.88 -46.13
CA ARG A 3 5.75 -7.83 -45.33
C ARG A 3 5.94 -9.30 -45.74
N ARG A 4 6.08 -9.57 -47.04
CA ARG A 4 6.28 -10.94 -47.55
C ARG A 4 7.66 -11.48 -47.15
N TRP A 5 8.69 -10.65 -47.26
CA TRP A 5 10.05 -10.99 -46.82
C TRP A 5 10.11 -11.30 -45.32
N PHE A 6 9.48 -10.46 -44.49
CA PHE A 6 9.43 -10.67 -43.06
C PHE A 6 8.71 -11.98 -42.69
N THR A 7 7.65 -12.33 -43.42
CA THR A 7 6.92 -13.59 -43.24
C THR A 7 7.80 -14.80 -43.53
N TRP A 8 8.58 -14.77 -44.62
CA TRP A 8 9.56 -15.83 -44.92
C TRP A 8 10.64 -15.95 -43.85
N MET A 9 11.14 -14.82 -43.35
CA MET A 9 12.13 -14.79 -42.28
C MET A 9 11.60 -15.43 -40.98
N ILE A 10 10.34 -15.18 -40.63
CA ILE A 10 9.68 -15.82 -39.48
C ILE A 10 9.59 -17.33 -39.69
N TYR A 11 9.19 -17.80 -40.87
CA TYR A 11 9.11 -19.24 -41.13
C TYR A 11 10.47 -19.92 -41.04
N VAL A 12 11.54 -19.28 -41.53
CA VAL A 12 12.91 -19.78 -41.38
C VAL A 12 13.32 -19.82 -39.91
N LEU A 13 13.01 -18.78 -39.13
CA LEU A 13 13.31 -18.72 -37.70
C LEU A 13 12.59 -19.83 -36.92
N ILE A 14 11.31 -20.04 -37.20
CA ILE A 14 10.50 -21.10 -36.59
C ILE A 14 11.04 -22.48 -36.99
N GLY A 15 11.35 -22.68 -38.28
CA GLY A 15 11.92 -23.93 -38.77
C GLY A 15 13.27 -24.24 -38.12
N LEU A 16 14.15 -23.24 -37.98
CA LEU A 16 15.44 -23.38 -37.32
C LEU A 16 15.29 -23.67 -35.83
N ALA A 17 14.35 -23.01 -35.15
CA ALA A 17 14.04 -23.28 -33.75
C ALA A 17 13.54 -24.72 -33.54
N ALA A 18 12.62 -25.18 -34.39
CA ALA A 18 12.12 -26.55 -34.35
C ALA A 18 13.24 -27.56 -34.62
N PHE A 19 14.09 -27.30 -35.63
CA PHE A 19 15.23 -28.16 -35.94
C PHE A 19 16.22 -28.24 -34.78
N TYR A 20 16.51 -27.11 -34.13
CA TYR A 20 17.37 -27.07 -32.94
C TYR A 20 16.79 -27.92 -31.81
N VAL A 21 15.49 -27.80 -31.53
CA VAL A 21 14.82 -28.61 -30.50
C VAL A 21 14.90 -30.10 -30.82
N VAL A 22 14.62 -30.51 -32.07
CA VAL A 22 14.73 -31.91 -32.50
C VAL A 22 16.16 -32.42 -32.38
N SER A 23 17.14 -31.63 -32.82
CA SER A 23 18.57 -31.97 -32.70
C SER A 23 19.00 -32.12 -31.23
N GLN A 24 18.55 -31.22 -30.36
CA GLN A 24 18.80 -31.28 -28.92
C GLN A 24 18.15 -32.52 -28.29
N LEU A 25 16.95 -32.90 -28.75
CA LEU A 25 16.26 -34.11 -28.32
C LEU A 25 17.03 -35.38 -28.73
N LEU A 26 17.62 -35.43 -29.92
CA LEU A 26 18.35 -36.61 -30.39
C LEU A 26 19.75 -36.74 -29.76
N THR A 27 20.43 -35.61 -29.54
CA THR A 27 21.80 -35.60 -29.04
C THR A 27 21.89 -35.61 -27.52
N ASN A 28 20.96 -34.93 -26.82
CA ASN A 28 21.01 -34.71 -25.37
C ASN A 28 19.61 -34.60 -24.75
N THR A 29 18.78 -35.62 -24.93
CA THR A 29 17.40 -35.67 -24.39
C THR A 29 17.37 -35.49 -22.87
N THR A 30 18.26 -36.20 -22.18
CA THR A 30 18.32 -36.24 -20.70
C THR A 30 18.72 -34.88 -20.13
N GLY A 31 19.73 -34.23 -20.72
CA GLY A 31 20.16 -32.89 -20.33
C GLY A 31 19.10 -31.83 -20.60
N PHE A 32 18.42 -31.90 -21.76
CA PHE A 32 17.33 -30.98 -22.09
C PHE A 32 16.15 -31.09 -21.11
N LEU A 33 15.68 -32.30 -20.83
CA LEU A 33 14.57 -32.52 -19.92
C LEU A 33 14.93 -32.15 -18.47
N SER A 34 16.14 -32.50 -18.03
CA SER A 34 16.65 -32.09 -16.71
C SER A 34 16.75 -30.58 -16.59
N SER A 35 17.18 -29.88 -17.64
CA SER A 35 17.25 -28.41 -17.67
C SER A 35 15.87 -27.78 -17.50
N ILE A 36 14.83 -28.30 -18.17
CA ILE A 36 13.46 -27.81 -18.00
C ILE A 36 13.00 -28.01 -16.55
N ILE A 37 13.22 -29.20 -15.99
CA ILE A 37 12.82 -29.51 -14.60
C ILE A 37 13.56 -28.60 -13.62
N VAL A 38 14.87 -28.38 -13.80
CA VAL A 38 15.67 -27.48 -12.96
C VAL A 38 15.20 -26.03 -13.12
N MET A 39 14.90 -25.57 -14.33
CA MET A 39 14.42 -24.21 -14.57
C MET A 39 13.07 -23.97 -13.88
N VAL A 40 12.12 -24.89 -14.05
CA VAL A 40 10.82 -24.86 -13.38
C VAL A 40 11.00 -24.97 -11.86
N GLY A 41 11.90 -25.83 -11.39
CA GLY A 41 12.23 -25.99 -9.98
C GLY A 41 12.78 -24.72 -9.35
N ILE A 42 13.73 -24.05 -10.02
CA ILE A 42 14.29 -22.77 -9.58
C ILE A 42 13.20 -21.69 -9.57
N ALA A 43 12.38 -21.60 -10.63
CA ALA A 43 11.28 -20.66 -10.69
C ALA A 43 10.27 -20.89 -9.55
N ALA A 44 9.93 -22.14 -9.25
CA ALA A 44 9.06 -22.51 -8.14
C ALA A 44 9.69 -22.19 -6.78
N VAL A 45 11.00 -22.40 -6.61
CA VAL A 45 11.73 -22.04 -5.40
C VAL A 45 11.75 -20.53 -5.19
N ILE A 46 12.06 -19.74 -6.23
CA ILE A 46 12.04 -18.27 -6.18
C ILE A 46 10.64 -17.75 -5.89
N TYR A 47 9.63 -18.25 -6.60
CA TYR A 47 8.23 -17.91 -6.33
C TYR A 47 7.83 -18.28 -4.91
N GLY A 48 8.22 -19.46 -4.45
CA GLY A 48 8.00 -19.95 -3.09
C GLY A 48 8.69 -19.09 -2.03
N LEU A 49 9.92 -18.64 -2.28
CA LEU A 49 10.66 -17.72 -1.41
C LEU A 49 10.00 -16.34 -1.36
N ILE A 50 9.59 -15.79 -2.50
CA ILE A 50 8.87 -14.50 -2.55
C ILE A 50 7.52 -14.63 -1.86
N TYR A 51 6.75 -15.67 -2.16
CA TYR A 51 5.47 -15.96 -1.52
C TYR A 51 5.66 -16.15 -0.02
N PHE A 52 6.62 -16.97 0.40
CA PHE A 52 6.89 -17.17 1.81
C PHE A 52 7.35 -15.86 2.46
N LEU A 53 8.36 -15.16 1.95
CA LEU A 53 8.87 -13.96 2.62
C LEU A 53 7.89 -12.77 2.62
N PHE A 54 7.12 -12.57 1.54
CA PHE A 54 6.19 -11.43 1.43
C PHE A 54 4.76 -11.76 1.87
N ILE A 55 4.29 -13.00 1.64
CA ILE A 55 2.93 -13.43 1.98
C ILE A 55 2.91 -14.17 3.33
N ARG A 56 3.94 -14.96 3.73
CA ARG A 56 4.01 -15.50 5.12
C ARG A 56 4.22 -14.41 6.15
N LYS A 57 5.02 -13.35 5.88
CA LYS A 57 5.15 -12.24 6.84
C LYS A 57 3.83 -11.50 7.05
N ARG A 58 2.98 -11.41 6.01
CA ARG A 58 1.59 -10.99 6.18
C ARG A 58 0.80 -12.06 6.93
N LEU A 59 0.86 -13.34 6.56
CA LEU A 59 -0.04 -14.42 7.05
C LEU A 59 0.22 -14.85 8.48
N GLY A 60 1.49 -14.91 8.90
CA GLY A 60 1.91 -15.22 10.27
C GLY A 60 1.72 -14.07 11.26
N SER A 61 1.37 -12.87 10.78
CA SER A 61 0.95 -11.73 11.62
C SER A 61 -0.39 -11.12 11.21
N GLY A 62 -1.21 -11.89 10.47
CA GLY A 62 -2.53 -11.50 9.96
C GLY A 62 -2.56 -11.10 8.48
N ALA A 63 -2.57 -12.07 7.54
CA ALA A 63 -2.80 -11.74 6.13
C ALA A 63 -4.28 -11.53 5.90
N GLY A 64 -4.68 -10.30 6.20
CA GLY A 64 -5.54 -9.51 5.35
C GLY A 64 -4.83 -8.17 5.24
N SER A 65 -3.80 -8.08 4.39
CA SER A 65 -3.05 -6.83 4.16
C SER A 65 -3.84 -5.85 3.30
N GLY A 66 -5.03 -5.53 3.78
CA GLY A 66 -5.87 -4.41 3.40
C GLY A 66 -6.64 -3.82 4.58
N ASN A 67 -6.45 -4.28 5.84
CA ASN A 67 -7.27 -3.86 6.98
C ASN A 67 -6.46 -3.58 8.28
N THR A 68 -5.13 -3.73 8.28
CA THR A 68 -4.35 -3.49 9.51
C THR A 68 -4.33 -2.01 9.90
N ASP A 69 -4.32 -1.10 8.93
CA ASP A 69 -4.41 0.34 9.20
C ASP A 69 -5.80 0.72 9.69
N ASP A 70 -6.86 0.18 9.09
CA ASP A 70 -8.23 0.53 9.47
C ASP A 70 -8.58 -0.02 10.86
N MET A 71 -8.13 -1.23 11.20
CA MET A 71 -8.26 -1.78 12.55
C MET A 71 -7.46 -0.98 13.59
N LYS A 72 -6.25 -0.52 13.25
CA LYS A 72 -5.44 0.33 14.14
C LYS A 72 -6.10 1.70 14.34
N LYS A 73 -6.60 2.31 13.27
CA LYS A 73 -7.34 3.58 13.31
C LYS A 73 -8.64 3.44 14.11
N TYR A 74 -9.37 2.35 13.92
CA TYR A 74 -10.58 2.05 14.70
C TYR A 74 -10.25 1.91 16.19
N LYS A 75 -9.22 1.15 16.57
CA LYS A 75 -8.80 1.03 17.98
C LYS A 75 -8.36 2.36 18.59
N GLN A 76 -7.68 3.21 17.82
CA GLN A 76 -7.32 4.56 18.26
C GLN A 76 -8.56 5.46 18.43
N ALA A 77 -9.48 5.44 17.47
CA ALA A 77 -10.72 6.22 17.51
C ALA A 77 -11.62 5.82 18.69
N VAL A 78 -11.75 4.52 18.98
CA VAL A 78 -12.51 4.04 20.13
C VAL A 78 -11.88 4.48 21.45
N LYS A 79 -10.55 4.42 21.58
CA LYS A 79 -9.84 4.94 22.76
C LYS A 79 -10.08 6.43 22.95
N GLN A 80 -10.00 7.22 21.88
CA GLN A 80 -10.28 8.66 21.93
C GLN A 80 -11.74 8.96 22.28
N SER A 81 -12.70 8.24 21.71
CA SER A 81 -14.13 8.38 22.02
C SER A 81 -14.41 8.06 23.49
N LYS A 82 -13.90 6.94 24.01
CA LYS A 82 -14.04 6.58 25.43
C LYS A 82 -13.36 7.59 26.36
N GLN A 83 -12.24 8.19 25.96
CA GLN A 83 -11.59 9.24 26.77
C GLN A 83 -12.39 10.56 26.77
N LYS A 84 -13.05 10.90 25.66
CA LYS A 84 -13.80 12.15 25.52
C LYS A 84 -15.23 12.08 26.08
N TYR A 85 -15.88 10.92 25.98
CA TYR A 85 -17.30 10.72 26.32
C TYR A 85 -17.55 9.63 27.36
N GLY A 86 -16.53 8.90 27.80
CA GLY A 86 -16.68 7.82 28.81
C GLY A 86 -16.72 8.30 30.26
N LYS A 87 -16.72 9.62 30.49
CA LYS A 87 -17.11 10.18 31.79
C LYS A 87 -18.59 10.53 31.69
N PRO A 88 -19.48 9.95 32.51
CA PRO A 88 -20.86 10.41 32.53
C PRO A 88 -20.87 11.90 32.84
N ALA A 89 -21.43 12.69 31.92
CA ALA A 89 -21.75 14.08 32.16
C ALA A 89 -22.89 14.09 33.19
N GLY A 90 -22.51 14.04 34.46
CA GLY A 90 -23.46 13.91 35.56
C GLY A 90 -22.73 13.54 36.83
N GLU A 91 -22.02 14.50 37.41
CA GLU A 91 -22.01 14.78 38.84
C GLU A 91 -21.10 15.97 39.13
N THR A 92 -21.73 17.07 39.49
CA THR A 92 -21.14 18.24 40.11
C THR A 92 -20.55 17.88 41.48
N THR A 93 -19.43 18.55 41.80
CA THR A 93 -18.90 18.79 43.16
C THR A 93 -17.97 17.70 43.75
N LYS A 94 -16.68 18.04 43.89
CA LYS A 94 -16.02 18.36 45.17
C LYS A 94 -14.51 18.58 44.97
N GLN A 95 -14.02 19.64 45.61
CA GLN A 95 -12.64 20.08 45.64
C GLN A 95 -11.68 18.96 46.06
N SER A 96 -10.56 18.79 45.34
CA SER A 96 -9.32 18.31 45.93
C SER A 96 -8.11 18.88 45.19
N LYS A 97 -7.13 19.29 45.96
CA LYS A 97 -6.02 20.21 45.67
C LYS A 97 -5.13 19.76 44.49
N PRO A 98 -4.57 20.68 43.67
CA PRO A 98 -3.58 20.30 42.67
C PRO A 98 -2.19 20.10 43.32
N PRO A 99 -1.41 19.07 42.95
CA PRO A 99 -0.01 18.98 43.36
C PRO A 99 0.82 20.03 42.60
N LYS A 100 1.60 20.83 43.35
CA LYS A 100 2.56 21.81 42.83
C LYS A 100 3.45 21.17 41.75
N LYS A 101 3.27 21.57 40.49
CA LYS A 101 4.25 21.37 39.42
C LYS A 101 4.81 22.72 39.00
N GLN A 102 6.14 22.81 39.04
CA GLN A 102 6.95 23.97 38.77
C GLN A 102 6.59 24.62 37.43
N THR A 103 6.18 25.89 37.49
CA THR A 103 5.84 26.72 36.34
C THR A 103 7.11 27.16 35.61
N LYS A 104 7.42 26.53 34.47
CA LYS A 104 8.25 27.17 33.44
C LYS A 104 7.44 28.34 32.87
N LYS A 105 7.89 29.57 33.15
CA LYS A 105 7.30 30.81 32.64
C LYS A 105 7.31 30.80 31.10
N ARG A 106 6.16 30.56 30.47
CA ARG A 106 5.92 30.91 29.07
C ARG A 106 5.20 32.26 29.05
N LYS A 107 5.80 33.23 28.36
CA LYS A 107 5.27 34.60 28.20
C LYS A 107 3.82 34.53 27.71
N ALA A 108 2.91 35.16 28.45
CA ALA A 108 1.52 35.35 28.05
C ALA A 108 1.49 36.24 26.80
N SER A 109 1.03 35.68 25.68
CA SER A 109 0.53 36.47 24.55
C SER A 109 -0.93 36.81 24.85
N PRO A 110 -1.37 38.08 24.71
CA PRO A 110 -2.73 38.48 25.02
C PRO A 110 -3.74 37.79 24.10
N SER A 111 -4.80 37.29 24.74
CA SER A 111 -5.91 36.52 24.20
C SER A 111 -6.85 37.35 23.33
N HIS A 112 -6.43 37.69 22.12
CA HIS A 112 -7.35 38.16 21.09
C HIS A 112 -7.71 36.98 20.20
N LEU A 113 -8.84 36.35 20.51
CA LEU A 113 -9.53 35.48 19.56
C LEU A 113 -9.96 36.36 18.39
N ARG A 114 -9.23 36.31 17.28
CA ARG A 114 -9.81 36.71 16.01
C ARG A 114 -10.58 35.51 15.49
N VAL A 115 -11.88 35.69 15.30
CA VAL A 115 -12.69 34.77 14.52
C VAL A 115 -12.02 34.69 13.16
N ILE A 116 -11.54 33.50 12.78
CA ILE A 116 -11.26 33.24 11.38
C ILE A 116 -12.63 33.24 10.72
N GLU A 117 -13.01 34.38 10.14
CA GLU A 117 -14.11 34.41 9.18
C GLU A 117 -13.70 33.48 8.04
N GLY A 118 -14.23 32.27 8.05
CA GLY A 118 -14.04 31.35 6.96
C GLY A 118 -14.72 31.94 5.73
N THR A 119 -13.94 32.26 4.70
CA THR A 119 -14.45 32.44 3.33
C THR A 119 -14.84 31.08 2.75
N LYS A 120 -15.75 30.35 3.41
CA LYS A 120 -16.38 29.16 2.85
C LYS A 120 -17.54 29.62 1.97
N GLY A 121 -17.20 30.16 0.80
CA GLY A 121 -18.22 30.57 -0.18
C GLY A 121 -17.79 31.48 -1.32
N LYS A 122 -16.53 31.94 -1.42
CA LYS A 122 -16.08 32.65 -2.64
C LYS A 122 -15.56 31.64 -3.66
N ASN A 123 -16.48 30.81 -4.14
CA ASN A 123 -16.32 30.26 -5.48
C ASN A 123 -16.34 31.43 -6.45
N LYS A 124 -15.34 31.38 -7.30
CA LYS A 124 -15.13 32.18 -8.48
C LYS A 124 -16.28 31.96 -9.45
N ASP A 125 -17.23 32.88 -9.47
CA ASP A 125 -18.07 33.12 -10.65
C ASP A 125 -17.69 34.51 -11.18
N ASP A 126 -16.56 34.54 -11.89
CA ASP A 126 -16.31 35.58 -12.89
C ASP A 126 -17.27 35.32 -14.06
N ASN A 127 -18.54 35.69 -13.93
CA ASN A 127 -19.46 35.71 -15.07
C ASN A 127 -20.42 36.92 -14.98
N HIS A 128 -19.90 38.03 -15.49
CA HIS A 128 -20.60 39.03 -16.29
C HIS A 128 -22.14 38.97 -16.33
N VAL A 129 -22.80 39.84 -15.59
CA VAL A 129 -23.96 40.59 -16.11
C VAL A 129 -24.05 41.96 -15.42
N SER A 130 -23.83 43.01 -16.20
CA SER A 130 -24.17 44.40 -15.91
C SER A 130 -25.66 44.65 -16.16
N PHE A 131 -26.20 45.68 -15.48
CA PHE A 131 -27.54 46.26 -15.60
C PHE A 131 -27.97 46.58 -17.04
#